data_AF-A0AAJ1JFU2-F1
#
_entry.id   AF-A0AAJ1JFU2-F1
#
_cell.length_a   1.000
_cell.length_b   1.000
_cell.length_c   1.000
_cell.angle_alpha   90.00
_cell.angle_beta   90.00
_cell.angle_gamma   90.00
#
_symmetry.space_group_name_H-M   'P 1'
#
loop_
_entity.id
_entity.type
_entity.pdbx_description
1 polymer ?
#
loop_
_entity_poly.entity_id
_entity_poly.type
_entity_poly.pdbx_seq_one_letter_code
_entity_poly.pdbx_strand_id
1 'polypeptide(L)'
;MWTWTVQQGGAWKGEINHPGRGGTMALLGDSYTKGESDGKYQPRGNYQHAGNYQPAGNYAVRGESYTRGESDGRYQVKGASKQWIRAWGVGAAANGSKLPLNIDARGVTLYIKTDAQNNFFTCTMPPVDDINVMFSGNIDGLRVVCSLGNSGRSLYVVDSFWKITEIWASV
;
A
#
# COMPACT_ATOMS: atom_id res chain seq x y z
N MET A 1 42.09 -15.79 60.50
CA MET A 1 40.62 -15.79 60.42
C MET A 1 40.13 -14.47 61.00
N TRP A 2 39.45 -13.64 60.21
CA TRP A 2 38.81 -12.43 60.72
C TRP A 2 37.37 -12.79 61.10
N THR A 3 37.01 -12.60 62.36
CA THR A 3 35.64 -12.82 62.85
C THR A 3 35.02 -11.47 63.12
N TRP A 4 33.95 -11.13 62.40
CA TRP A 4 33.21 -9.89 62.63
C TRP A 4 32.27 -10.10 63.82
N THR A 5 32.35 -9.23 64.83
CA THR A 5 31.44 -9.22 65.98
C THR A 5 30.68 -7.91 66.00
N VAL A 6 29.41 -7.93 66.41
CA VAL A 6 28.57 -6.73 66.53
C VAL A 6 28.09 -6.56 67.96
N GLN A 7 27.99 -5.33 68.44
CA GLN A 7 27.50 -5.03 69.79
C GLN A 7 26.00 -4.69 69.75
N GLN A 8 25.18 -5.45 70.47
CA GLN A 8 23.76 -5.16 70.68
C GLN A 8 23.46 -5.10 72.17
N GLY A 9 22.82 -4.03 72.63
CA GLY A 9 22.49 -3.86 74.05
C GLY A 9 23.70 -3.91 75.00
N GLY A 10 24.88 -3.52 74.51
CA GLY A 10 26.13 -3.53 75.28
C GLY A 10 26.90 -4.86 75.28
N ALA A 11 26.33 -5.95 74.76
CA ALA A 11 26.99 -7.26 74.66
C ALA A 11 27.45 -7.55 73.23
N TRP A 12 28.66 -8.12 73.09
CA TRP A 12 29.21 -8.54 71.79
C TRP A 12 28.65 -9.90 71.37
N LYS A 13 28.18 -10.00 70.12
CA LYS A 13 27.61 -11.21 69.51
C LYS A 13 28.35 -11.52 68.21
N GLY A 14 28.63 -12.81 67.98
CA GLY A 14 29.35 -13.29 66.79
C GLY A 14 28.46 -13.54 65.55
N GLU A 15 27.15 -13.57 65.72
CA GLU A 15 26.19 -13.77 64.63
C GLU A 15 25.08 -12.71 64.68
N ILE A 16 24.75 -12.14 63.52
CA ILE A 16 23.73 -11.10 63.35
C ILE A 16 22.42 -11.76 62.91
N ASN A 17 21.36 -11.67 63.72
CA ASN A 17 20.01 -12.09 63.34
C ASN A 17 19.09 -10.86 63.24
N HIS A 18 18.45 -10.64 62.08
CA HIS A 18 17.49 -9.54 61.88
C HIS A 18 16.10 -9.93 62.42
N PRO A 19 15.38 -9.06 63.14
CA PRO A 19 14.04 -9.37 63.61
C PRO A 19 13.10 -9.44 62.41
N GLY A 20 12.62 -10.65 62.10
CA GLY A 20 11.60 -10.92 61.08
C GLY A 20 12.07 -11.75 59.88
N ARG A 21 13.38 -11.88 59.62
CA ARG A 21 13.93 -12.80 58.60
C ARG A 21 15.35 -13.23 58.98
N GLY A 22 15.59 -14.54 59.04
CA GLY A 22 16.93 -15.12 59.16
C GLY A 22 17.55 -15.37 57.78
N GLY A 23 18.87 -15.18 57.66
CA GLY A 23 19.64 -15.48 56.45
C GLY A 23 21.08 -14.95 56.51
N THR A 24 21.99 -15.60 55.77
CA THR A 24 23.39 -15.17 55.62
C THR A 24 23.45 -13.92 54.74
N MET A 25 24.04 -12.83 55.24
CA MET A 25 24.22 -11.61 54.43
C MET A 25 25.28 -11.83 53.35
N ALA A 26 24.96 -11.54 52.09
CA ALA A 26 25.92 -11.57 50.99
C ALA A 26 26.86 -10.34 51.05
N LEU A 27 28.11 -10.51 50.61
CA LEU A 27 29.07 -9.40 50.54
C LEU A 27 28.65 -8.39 49.47
N LEU A 28 29.09 -7.13 49.61
CA LEU A 28 28.82 -6.07 48.65
C LEU A 28 29.42 -6.43 47.27
N GLY A 29 28.55 -6.70 46.29
CA GLY A 29 28.93 -7.17 44.95
C GLY A 29 28.38 -8.56 44.61
N ASP A 30 27.97 -9.33 45.62
CA ASP A 30 27.40 -10.68 45.45
C ASP A 30 25.86 -10.70 45.45
N SER A 31 25.22 -9.54 45.63
CA SER A 31 23.78 -9.44 45.37
C SER A 31 23.54 -9.70 43.88
N TYR A 32 22.77 -10.76 43.61
CA TYR A 32 22.47 -11.32 42.29
C TYR A 32 23.60 -12.15 41.67
N THR A 33 23.98 -13.26 42.31
CA THR A 33 24.69 -14.33 41.59
C THR A 33 23.79 -14.83 40.45
N LYS A 34 24.23 -14.56 39.21
CA LYS A 34 23.55 -14.79 37.91
C LYS A 34 22.80 -16.13 37.78
N GLY A 35 23.22 -17.17 38.50
CA GLY A 35 22.59 -18.50 38.44
C GLY A 35 21.10 -18.53 38.83
N GLU A 36 20.62 -17.66 39.71
CA GLU A 36 19.18 -17.64 40.06
C GLU A 36 18.30 -16.93 39.01
N SER A 37 18.88 -16.07 38.16
CA SER A 37 18.16 -15.37 37.10
C SER A 37 18.07 -16.14 35.79
N ASP A 38 19.01 -17.06 35.54
CA ASP A 38 19.16 -17.74 34.26
C ASP A 38 18.03 -18.77 33.97
N GLY A 39 17.26 -19.16 35.00
CA GLY A 39 16.09 -20.04 34.87
C GLY A 39 14.73 -19.35 34.99
N LYS A 40 14.67 -18.10 35.45
CA LYS A 40 13.40 -17.37 35.71
C LYS A 40 12.96 -16.46 34.57
N TYR A 41 13.87 -16.05 33.70
CA TYR A 41 13.57 -15.15 32.58
C TYR A 41 13.97 -15.79 31.25
N GLN A 42 13.15 -15.62 30.22
CA GLN A 42 13.46 -16.15 28.89
C GLN A 42 14.77 -15.54 28.35
N PRO A 43 15.66 -16.36 27.76
CA PRO A 43 16.86 -15.86 27.10
C PRO A 43 16.51 -14.80 26.06
N ARG A 44 17.29 -13.72 26.03
CA ARG A 44 17.11 -12.61 25.09
C ARG A 44 17.20 -13.15 23.66
N GLY A 45 16.09 -13.10 22.92
CA GLY A 45 15.99 -13.64 21.56
C GLY A 45 15.05 -14.84 21.42
N ASN A 46 14.53 -15.40 22.52
CA ASN A 46 13.67 -16.57 22.49
C ASN A 46 12.19 -16.24 22.73
N TYR A 47 11.64 -15.26 22.01
CA TYR A 47 10.23 -14.86 22.14
C TYR A 47 9.28 -15.81 21.37
N GLN A 48 8.43 -16.53 22.11
CA GLN A 48 7.18 -17.24 21.76
C GLN A 48 7.23 -18.39 20.71
N HIS A 49 6.41 -19.43 20.97
CA HIS A 49 6.36 -20.72 20.27
C HIS A 49 6.14 -20.64 18.75
N ALA A 50 7.02 -21.33 18.02
CA ALA A 50 6.90 -21.71 16.63
C ALA A 50 5.56 -22.42 16.39
N GLY A 51 4.68 -21.82 15.59
CA GLY A 51 3.45 -22.50 15.18
C GLY A 51 2.42 -21.65 14.46
N ASN A 52 2.41 -20.33 14.63
CA ASN A 52 1.34 -19.51 14.06
C ASN A 52 1.77 -18.29 13.24
N TYR A 53 3.05 -18.21 12.87
CA TYR A 53 3.48 -17.32 11.79
C TYR A 53 3.46 -18.10 10.48
N GLN A 54 2.86 -17.50 9.44
CA GLN A 54 2.93 -17.98 8.06
C GLN A 54 4.39 -18.36 7.73
N PRO A 55 4.63 -19.40 6.90
CA PRO A 55 5.97 -19.91 6.65
C PRO A 55 6.95 -18.77 6.36
N ALA A 56 8.03 -18.70 7.15
CA ALA A 56 9.12 -17.75 6.96
C ALA A 56 9.66 -17.92 5.53
N GLY A 57 9.27 -17.01 4.64
CA GLY A 57 9.45 -17.15 3.19
C GLY A 57 8.31 -16.53 2.37
N ASN A 58 7.13 -16.33 2.97
CA ASN A 58 5.98 -15.73 2.28
C ASN A 58 5.78 -14.23 2.51
N TYR A 59 6.72 -13.57 3.21
CA TYR A 59 6.72 -12.11 3.34
C TYR A 59 7.71 -11.54 2.32
N ALA A 60 7.24 -10.62 1.48
CA ALA A 60 8.15 -9.78 0.70
C ALA A 60 9.04 -9.01 1.69
N VAL A 61 10.36 -9.09 1.52
CA VAL A 61 11.31 -8.32 2.31
C VAL A 61 10.95 -6.83 2.15
N ARG A 62 11.03 -6.03 3.22
CA ARG A 62 10.63 -4.61 3.19
C ARG A 62 11.32 -3.88 2.03
N GLY A 63 10.56 -3.51 1.00
CA GLY A 63 11.07 -2.94 -0.27
C GLY A 63 10.82 -3.80 -1.51
N GLU A 64 10.57 -5.10 -1.35
CA GLU A 64 10.28 -6.06 -2.42
C GLU A 64 8.79 -6.18 -2.78
N SER A 65 7.91 -5.49 -2.05
CA SER A 65 6.48 -5.39 -2.44
C SER A 65 6.27 -4.82 -3.85
N TYR A 66 7.30 -4.22 -4.46
CA TYR A 66 7.25 -3.61 -5.78
C TYR A 66 8.28 -4.19 -6.78
N THR A 67 9.04 -5.24 -6.45
CA THR A 67 10.08 -5.82 -7.34
C THR A 67 9.64 -7.10 -8.05
N ARG A 68 8.42 -7.56 -7.79
CA ARG A 68 7.87 -8.74 -8.48
C ARG A 68 7.55 -8.33 -9.92
N GLY A 69 8.20 -8.93 -10.91
CA GLY A 69 7.91 -8.68 -12.34
C GLY A 69 6.43 -8.95 -12.72
N GLU A 70 5.69 -9.70 -11.91
CA GLU A 70 4.23 -9.85 -12.01
C GLU A 70 3.45 -8.54 -11.74
N SER A 71 4.04 -7.59 -11.02
CA SER A 71 3.48 -6.27 -10.71
C SER A 71 3.73 -5.29 -11.84
N ASP A 72 4.89 -5.36 -12.50
CA ASP A 72 5.25 -4.48 -13.62
C ASP A 72 4.37 -4.69 -14.85
N GLY A 73 3.80 -5.89 -15.01
CA GLY A 73 2.77 -6.17 -16.01
C GLY A 73 1.35 -5.78 -15.60
N ARG A 74 1.10 -5.51 -14.31
CA ARG A 74 -0.24 -5.21 -13.75
C ARG A 74 -0.46 -3.73 -13.41
N TYR A 75 0.61 -2.96 -13.17
CA TYR A 75 0.54 -1.55 -12.79
C TYR A 75 1.39 -0.70 -13.74
N GLN A 76 0.95 0.55 -13.98
CA GLN A 76 1.71 1.48 -14.82
C GLN A 76 3.11 1.70 -14.25
N VAL A 77 4.14 1.49 -15.07
CA VAL A 77 5.54 1.71 -14.70
C VAL A 77 5.73 3.18 -14.35
N LYS A 78 6.24 3.44 -13.14
CA LYS A 78 6.54 4.79 -12.66
C LYS A 78 7.55 5.47 -13.60
N GLY A 79 7.14 6.54 -14.28
CA GLY A 79 8.00 7.32 -15.17
C GLY A 79 7.97 6.90 -16.65
N ALA A 80 7.24 5.84 -17.02
CA ALA A 80 6.87 5.63 -18.40
C ALA A 80 5.74 6.60 -18.73
N SER A 81 6.06 7.72 -19.37
CA SER A 81 5.05 8.56 -20.00
C SER A 81 4.31 7.69 -21.02
N LYS A 82 3.07 7.30 -20.68
CA LYS A 82 2.15 6.69 -21.64
C LYS A 82 2.13 7.54 -22.89
N GLN A 83 2.49 6.94 -24.02
CA GLN A 83 2.55 7.70 -25.26
C GLN A 83 1.11 8.07 -25.62
N TRP A 84 0.89 9.34 -25.91
CA TRP A 84 -0.42 9.79 -26.38
C TRP A 84 -0.55 9.40 -27.84
N ILE A 85 -1.43 8.45 -28.11
CA ILE A 85 -1.78 8.07 -29.47
C ILE A 85 -3.15 8.63 -29.82
N ARG A 86 -3.33 9.03 -31.07
CA ARG A 86 -4.64 9.42 -31.58
C ARG A 86 -5.43 8.16 -31.90
N ALA A 87 -6.41 7.85 -31.05
CA ALA A 87 -7.28 6.69 -31.20
C ALA A 87 -8.31 6.87 -32.33
N TRP A 88 -8.73 8.10 -32.56
CA TRP A 88 -9.63 8.52 -33.63
C TRP A 88 -9.50 10.04 -33.88
N GLY A 89 -9.85 10.51 -35.09
CA GLY A 89 -9.85 11.95 -35.40
C GLY A 89 -10.19 12.27 -36.85
N VAL A 90 -11.32 11.78 -37.35
CA VAL A 90 -11.77 12.04 -38.73
C VAL A 90 -13.18 12.64 -38.71
N GLY A 91 -13.28 13.95 -38.94
CA GLY A 91 -14.56 14.67 -38.97
C GLY A 91 -15.06 15.12 -37.60
N ALA A 92 -16.34 15.46 -37.50
CA ALA A 92 -16.98 15.94 -36.28
C ALA A 92 -18.18 15.05 -35.93
N ALA A 93 -18.07 14.30 -34.84
CA ALA A 93 -19.02 13.29 -34.42
C ALA A 93 -20.09 13.87 -33.47
N ALA A 94 -21.36 13.76 -33.85
CA ALA A 94 -22.50 14.16 -33.04
C ALA A 94 -23.09 12.97 -32.25
N ASN A 95 -24.12 13.22 -31.45
CA ASN A 95 -24.86 12.19 -30.71
C ASN A 95 -25.34 11.07 -31.64
N GLY A 96 -25.25 9.83 -31.18
CA GLY A 96 -25.56 8.61 -31.95
C GLY A 96 -24.44 8.13 -32.86
N SER A 97 -23.31 8.86 -32.97
CA SER A 97 -22.18 8.42 -33.81
C SER A 97 -21.49 7.19 -33.22
N LYS A 98 -21.08 6.27 -34.09
CA LYS A 98 -20.17 5.15 -33.78
C LYS A 98 -18.79 5.45 -34.34
N LEU A 99 -17.80 5.61 -33.47
CA LEU A 99 -16.44 5.99 -33.85
C LEU A 99 -15.52 4.77 -33.78
N PRO A 100 -14.90 4.34 -34.90
CA PRO A 100 -13.94 3.24 -34.88
C PRO A 100 -12.66 3.69 -34.19
N LEU A 101 -12.24 2.96 -33.15
CA LEU A 101 -10.96 3.20 -32.48
C LEU A 101 -9.90 2.27 -33.06
N ASN A 102 -8.69 2.77 -33.25
CA ASN A 102 -7.54 1.96 -33.67
C ASN A 102 -6.88 1.18 -32.51
N ILE A 103 -7.46 1.24 -31.31
CA ILE A 103 -7.06 0.51 -30.11
C ILE A 103 -8.23 -0.20 -29.46
N ASP A 104 -7.91 -1.15 -28.58
CA ASP A 104 -8.84 -1.60 -27.54
C ASP A 104 -8.78 -0.60 -26.37
N ALA A 105 -9.86 0.15 -26.17
CA ALA A 105 -9.91 1.20 -25.15
C ALA A 105 -10.36 0.70 -23.76
N ARG A 106 -10.61 -0.60 -23.56
CA ARG A 106 -11.04 -1.13 -22.26
C ARG A 106 -9.94 -0.94 -21.21
N GLY A 107 -10.26 -0.28 -20.09
CA GLY A 107 -9.29 0.06 -19.04
C GLY A 107 -8.31 1.19 -19.41
N VAL A 108 -8.47 1.82 -20.57
CA VAL A 108 -7.60 2.88 -21.07
C VAL A 108 -8.16 4.25 -20.71
N THR A 109 -7.28 5.18 -20.34
CA THR A 109 -7.64 6.59 -20.19
C THR A 109 -7.75 7.24 -21.56
N LEU A 110 -8.94 7.72 -21.87
CA LEU A 110 -9.25 8.45 -23.08
C LEU A 110 -9.31 9.96 -22.79
N TYR A 111 -8.93 10.75 -23.78
CA TYR A 111 -9.00 12.21 -23.80
C TYR A 111 -9.75 12.63 -25.06
N ILE A 112 -10.90 13.26 -24.87
CA ILE A 112 -11.81 13.66 -25.93
C ILE A 112 -11.68 15.16 -26.14
N LYS A 113 -11.40 15.54 -27.38
CA LYS A 113 -11.46 16.92 -27.84
C LYS A 113 -12.74 17.14 -28.61
N THR A 114 -13.33 18.32 -28.41
CA THR A 114 -14.57 18.73 -29.07
C THR A 114 -14.33 19.82 -30.11
N ASP A 115 -15.35 20.16 -30.89
CA ASP A 115 -15.35 21.28 -31.84
C ASP A 115 -15.50 22.64 -31.18
N ALA A 116 -15.79 22.66 -29.87
CA ALA A 116 -15.73 23.85 -29.05
C ALA A 116 -14.63 23.73 -28.00
N GLN A 117 -14.04 24.88 -27.69
CA GLN A 117 -12.97 25.08 -26.69
C GLN A 117 -11.68 24.28 -26.94
N ASN A 118 -10.58 24.74 -26.33
CA ASN A 118 -9.28 24.08 -26.43
C ASN A 118 -8.98 23.21 -25.20
N ASN A 119 -9.97 22.43 -24.75
CA ASN A 119 -9.89 21.59 -23.55
C ASN A 119 -10.12 20.12 -23.89
N PHE A 120 -9.55 19.22 -23.08
CA PHE A 120 -9.85 17.79 -23.13
C PHE A 120 -10.82 17.40 -22.02
N PHE A 121 -11.82 16.60 -22.37
CA PHE A 121 -12.61 15.83 -21.42
C PHE A 121 -11.96 14.46 -21.25
N THR A 122 -11.85 13.95 -20.03
CA THR A 122 -11.12 12.69 -19.79
C THR A 122 -11.87 11.76 -18.87
N CYS A 123 -11.69 10.46 -19.12
CA CYS A 123 -12.11 9.39 -18.23
C CYS A 123 -11.28 8.14 -18.51
N THR A 124 -11.10 7.30 -17.51
CA THR A 124 -10.64 5.92 -17.70
C THR A 124 -11.84 5.04 -18.03
N MET A 125 -11.81 4.40 -19.19
CA MET A 125 -12.90 3.55 -19.61
C MET A 125 -12.96 2.27 -18.76
N PRO A 126 -14.17 1.76 -18.46
CA PRO A 126 -14.36 0.46 -17.86
C PRO A 126 -13.66 -0.64 -18.67
N PRO A 127 -13.23 -1.75 -18.03
CA PRO A 127 -12.62 -2.88 -18.72
C PRO A 127 -13.65 -3.75 -19.47
N VAL A 128 -14.83 -3.21 -19.77
CA VAL A 128 -15.96 -3.88 -20.43
C VAL A 128 -16.71 -2.90 -21.33
N ASP A 129 -17.45 -3.44 -22.29
CA ASP A 129 -18.29 -2.67 -23.21
C ASP A 129 -19.65 -2.31 -22.57
N ASP A 130 -20.44 -1.49 -23.27
CA ASP A 130 -21.86 -1.18 -22.99
C ASP A 130 -22.14 -0.49 -21.65
N ILE A 131 -21.14 0.17 -21.06
CA ILE A 131 -21.30 1.07 -19.92
C ILE A 131 -21.24 2.52 -20.40
N ASN A 132 -22.25 3.32 -20.06
CA ASN A 132 -22.26 4.76 -20.28
C ASN A 132 -21.35 5.44 -19.25
N VAL A 133 -20.39 6.20 -19.75
CA VAL A 133 -19.39 6.89 -18.94
C VAL A 133 -19.39 8.36 -19.30
N MET A 134 -19.53 9.21 -18.28
CA MET A 134 -19.37 10.64 -18.43
C MET A 134 -17.89 11.00 -18.39
N PHE A 135 -17.44 11.73 -19.40
CA PHE A 135 -16.14 12.38 -19.43
C PHE A 135 -16.28 13.73 -18.75
N SER A 136 -15.64 13.88 -17.59
CA SER A 136 -15.68 15.12 -16.81
C SER A 136 -14.87 16.23 -17.46
N GLY A 137 -15.39 17.46 -17.40
CA GLY A 137 -14.71 18.69 -17.80
C GLY A 137 -14.97 19.82 -16.79
N ASN A 138 -14.29 20.96 -16.96
CA ASN A 138 -14.20 22.02 -15.94
C ASN A 138 -15.33 23.06 -16.00
N ILE A 139 -16.53 22.70 -16.48
CA ILE A 139 -17.55 23.68 -16.85
C ILE A 139 -18.94 23.14 -16.57
N ASP A 140 -19.77 23.96 -15.91
CA ASP A 140 -21.10 23.58 -15.47
C ASP A 140 -22.04 23.21 -16.62
N GLY A 141 -22.79 22.12 -16.44
CA GLY A 141 -23.89 21.71 -17.32
C GLY A 141 -23.51 21.06 -18.65
N LEU A 142 -22.21 20.99 -18.98
CA LEU A 142 -21.71 20.32 -20.17
C LEU A 142 -21.47 18.83 -19.93
N ARG A 143 -21.79 18.04 -20.95
CA ARG A 143 -21.72 16.58 -20.88
C ARG A 143 -21.11 16.03 -22.15
N VAL A 144 -20.25 15.03 -21.96
CA VAL A 144 -19.76 14.13 -22.99
C VAL A 144 -19.90 12.73 -22.39
N VAL A 145 -20.90 11.99 -22.84
CA VAL A 145 -21.21 10.64 -22.37
C VAL A 145 -21.01 9.70 -23.54
N CYS A 146 -20.16 8.69 -23.33
CA CYS A 146 -19.87 7.70 -24.34
C CYS A 146 -19.89 6.30 -23.73
N SER A 147 -20.05 5.28 -24.58
CA SER A 147 -19.89 3.88 -24.22
C SER A 147 -18.94 3.18 -25.18
N LEU A 148 -18.22 2.17 -24.70
CA LEU A 148 -17.45 1.27 -25.57
C LEU A 148 -18.35 0.22 -26.18
N GLY A 149 -17.96 -0.27 -27.35
CA GLY A 149 -18.42 -1.54 -27.88
C GLY A 149 -17.43 -2.14 -28.86
N ASN A 150 -17.81 -3.26 -29.46
CA ASN A 150 -16.96 -4.02 -30.38
C ASN A 150 -15.62 -4.43 -29.73
N SER A 151 -15.68 -4.97 -28.51
CA SER A 151 -14.52 -5.32 -27.69
C SER A 151 -13.56 -4.14 -27.51
N GLY A 152 -14.10 -3.00 -27.08
CA GLY A 152 -13.34 -1.77 -26.88
C GLY A 152 -12.87 -1.04 -28.15
N ARG A 153 -13.18 -1.53 -29.35
CA ARG A 153 -12.71 -0.95 -30.62
C ARG A 153 -13.69 0.06 -31.25
N SER A 154 -14.74 0.41 -30.54
CA SER A 154 -15.66 1.47 -30.97
C SER A 154 -16.08 2.30 -29.77
N LEU A 155 -16.17 3.61 -29.98
CA LEU A 155 -16.77 4.53 -29.03
C LEU A 155 -18.10 5.02 -29.59
N TYR A 156 -19.20 4.80 -28.85
CA TYR A 156 -20.50 5.34 -29.17
C TYR A 156 -20.70 6.66 -28.44
N VAL A 157 -21.07 7.70 -29.17
CA VAL A 157 -21.40 9.01 -28.59
C VAL A 157 -22.85 8.98 -28.14
N VAL A 158 -23.07 8.79 -26.84
CA VAL A 158 -24.42 8.65 -26.28
C VAL A 158 -25.07 10.01 -26.15
N ASP A 159 -24.37 10.95 -25.50
CA ASP A 159 -24.87 12.30 -25.29
C ASP A 159 -23.70 13.28 -25.12
N SER A 160 -23.54 14.16 -26.09
CA SER A 160 -22.51 15.17 -26.12
C SER A 160 -23.12 16.53 -26.46
N PHE A 161 -22.72 17.56 -25.72
CA PHE A 161 -23.15 18.92 -26.01
C PHE A 161 -22.46 19.49 -27.27
N TRP A 162 -21.22 19.09 -27.50
CA TRP A 162 -20.39 19.49 -28.64
C TRP A 162 -19.98 18.29 -29.48
N LYS A 163 -19.59 18.50 -30.73
CA LYS A 163 -19.16 17.38 -31.57
C LYS A 163 -17.75 16.95 -31.15
N ILE A 164 -17.52 15.65 -31.10
CA ILE A 164 -16.19 15.09 -30.84
C ILE A 164 -15.36 15.19 -32.12
N THR A 165 -14.16 15.75 -32.04
CA THR A 165 -13.26 15.99 -33.18
C THR A 165 -12.04 15.09 -33.13
N GLU A 166 -11.55 14.78 -31.92
CA GLU A 166 -10.39 13.93 -31.73
C GLU A 166 -10.55 13.09 -30.46
N ILE A 167 -10.02 11.87 -30.49
CA ILE A 167 -9.91 11.00 -29.32
C ILE A 167 -8.45 10.57 -29.21
N TRP A 168 -7.87 10.83 -28.05
CA TRP A 168 -6.52 10.45 -27.70
C TRP A 168 -6.55 9.44 -26.57
N ALA A 169 -5.54 8.58 -26.53
CA ALA A 169 -5.43 7.53 -25.53
C ALA A 169 -4.04 7.56 -24.91
N SER A 170 -4.01 7.31 -23.61
CA SER A 170 -2.79 7.13 -22.83
C SER A 170 -2.57 5.63 -22.68
N VAL A 171 -1.74 5.09 -23.58
CA VAL A 171 -1.38 3.66 -23.68
C VAL A 171 0.09 3.44 -23.38
#